data_AF-A0A660XLH1-F1
#
_entry.id   AF-A0A660XLH1-F1
#
_cell.length_a   1.000
_cell.length_b   1.000
_cell.length_c   1.000
_cell.angle_alpha   90.00
_cell.angle_beta   90.00
_cell.angle_gamma   90.00
#
_symmetry.space_group_name_H-M   'P 1'
#
loop_
_entity.id
_entity.type
_entity.pdbx_description
1 polymer ?
#
loop_
_entity_poly.entity_id
_entity_poly.type
_entity_poly.pdbx_seq_one_letter_code
_entity_poly.pdbx_strand_id
1 'polypeptide(L)'
;MIKKIHAKSILSSLHSKGFDPFGISYNMNIYRGCQHQCIYCDSRSACYKIDNFSDILIKENAIDLLRKELSAKRKKQTIGTGNMNDSYMPIEEELGLTRQAMELIYRYQFPVHIITKSNTVVRDLDILRSISKVYAAVSFTITTNDDELAKTIEPGAPLPSQRFEAMKILSAAGIYTGIIISPVLPWITDSIENITELIQHAHQVGAKYALMWPRLTQRHGQREWFYDKLDKYFHGLKEKYIDRFGNTYECDSPNAEEINNTYYQICRKLRLATQMNFYKPIDPQISLF
;
A
#
# COMPACT_ATOMS: atom_id res chain seq x y z
N MET A 1 -9.22 18.07 -9.12
CA MET A 1 -8.37 19.24 -9.46
C MET A 1 -6.98 19.01 -8.92
N ILE A 2 -5.93 19.54 -9.55
CA ILE A 2 -4.55 19.49 -9.02
C ILE A 2 -4.25 20.83 -8.34
N LYS A 3 -3.77 20.81 -7.10
CA LYS A 3 -3.43 22.02 -6.32
C LYS A 3 -2.06 21.86 -5.70
N LYS A 4 -1.30 22.96 -5.60
CA LYS A 4 -0.02 22.99 -4.88
C LYS A 4 -0.23 23.48 -3.46
N ILE A 5 0.45 22.84 -2.52
CA ILE A 5 0.45 23.18 -1.10
C ILE A 5 1.88 23.12 -0.55
N HIS A 6 2.09 23.77 0.58
CA HIS A 6 3.35 23.66 1.32
C HIS A 6 3.19 22.69 2.51
N ALA A 7 4.21 21.87 2.74
CA ALA A 7 4.31 21.04 3.93
C ALA A 7 5.33 21.60 4.92
N LYS A 8 5.19 21.21 6.18
CA LYS A 8 6.20 21.44 7.23
C LYS A 8 7.21 20.31 7.34
N SER A 9 6.80 19.10 6.93
CA SER A 9 7.60 17.89 6.94
C SER A 9 7.09 16.89 5.91
N ILE A 10 7.99 16.05 5.40
CA ILE A 10 7.67 14.98 4.44
C ILE A 10 7.76 13.60 5.09
N LEU A 11 8.69 13.40 6.03
CA LEU A 11 8.88 12.16 6.77
C LEU A 11 8.25 12.21 8.15
N SER A 12 7.11 11.54 8.31
CA SER A 12 6.47 11.36 9.62
C SER A 12 7.00 10.11 10.33
N SER A 13 7.47 10.24 11.57
CA SER A 13 7.94 9.10 12.37
C SER A 13 6.78 8.21 12.81
N LEU A 14 6.93 6.89 12.66
CA LEU A 14 5.97 5.89 13.16
C LEU A 14 6.37 5.28 14.51
N HIS A 15 7.53 5.66 15.07
CA HIS A 15 8.11 5.11 16.31
C HIS A 15 7.19 5.20 17.54
N SER A 16 6.18 6.06 17.54
CA SER A 16 5.23 6.22 18.65
C SER A 16 4.08 5.20 18.66
N LYS A 17 4.00 4.29 17.68
CA LYS A 17 2.83 3.40 17.49
C LYS A 17 3.06 1.90 17.76
N GLY A 18 4.25 1.49 18.20
CA GLY A 18 4.57 0.08 18.45
C GLY A 18 5.07 -0.66 17.19
N PHE A 19 4.76 -1.95 17.08
CA PHE A 19 5.15 -2.81 15.95
C PHE A 19 4.40 -2.39 14.67
N ASP A 20 5.15 -1.97 13.64
CA ASP A 20 4.60 -1.71 12.30
C ASP A 20 4.70 -2.99 11.45
N PRO A 21 3.58 -3.53 10.93
CA PRO A 21 3.58 -4.79 10.19
C PRO A 21 4.28 -4.70 8.82
N PHE A 22 4.65 -3.51 8.38
CA PHE A 22 5.36 -3.25 7.13
C PHE A 22 6.84 -2.89 7.37
N GLY A 23 7.31 -2.87 8.62
CA GLY A 23 8.69 -2.53 8.99
C GLY A 23 9.07 -1.09 8.66
N ILE A 24 8.09 -0.19 8.55
CA ILE A 24 8.28 1.21 8.19
C ILE A 24 8.57 2.04 9.45
N SER A 25 9.64 2.84 9.41
CA SER A 25 9.97 3.79 10.49
C SER A 25 9.57 5.22 10.16
N TYR A 26 9.66 5.60 8.89
CA TYR A 26 9.29 6.94 8.41
C TYR A 26 8.29 6.83 7.28
N ASN A 27 7.09 7.37 7.45
CA ASN A 27 6.12 7.47 6.37
C ASN A 27 6.38 8.72 5.53
N MET A 28 6.70 8.53 4.26
CA MET A 28 6.86 9.57 3.25
C MET A 28 5.55 9.83 2.53
N ASN A 29 5.12 11.09 2.52
CA ASN A 29 3.89 11.51 1.89
C ASN A 29 4.13 12.79 1.08
N ILE A 30 4.13 12.66 -0.25
CA ILE A 30 4.31 13.78 -1.21
C ILE A 30 2.96 14.38 -1.60
N TYR A 31 1.92 13.55 -1.67
CA TYR A 31 0.59 13.94 -2.11
C TYR A 31 -0.46 13.83 -1.00
N ARG A 32 -1.55 14.59 -1.12
CA ARG A 32 -2.81 14.33 -0.43
C ARG A 32 -3.91 14.11 -1.47
N GLY A 33 -4.83 13.19 -1.19
CA GLY A 33 -5.75 12.65 -2.18
C GLY A 33 -5.12 11.49 -2.95
N CYS A 34 -5.92 10.75 -3.71
CA CYS A 34 -5.42 9.61 -4.50
C CYS A 34 -6.24 9.39 -5.78
N GLN A 35 -5.62 9.41 -6.97
CA GLN A 35 -6.30 9.22 -8.26
C GLN A 35 -6.88 7.80 -8.45
N HIS A 36 -6.49 6.83 -7.62
CA HIS A 36 -7.05 5.48 -7.67
C HIS A 36 -8.53 5.41 -7.26
N GLN A 37 -8.99 6.36 -6.44
CA GLN A 37 -10.41 6.54 -6.08
C GLN A 37 -11.13 5.27 -5.54
N CYS A 38 -10.40 4.34 -4.91
CA CYS A 38 -10.97 3.12 -4.32
C CYS A 38 -12.21 3.44 -3.47
N ILE A 39 -13.30 2.69 -3.65
CA ILE A 39 -14.59 2.97 -2.99
C ILE A 39 -14.50 2.81 -1.47
N TYR A 40 -13.57 1.97 -1.02
CA TYR A 40 -13.34 1.62 0.38
C TYR A 40 -12.19 2.41 1.04
N CYS A 41 -11.61 3.41 0.37
CA CYS A 41 -10.35 4.04 0.80
C CYS A 41 -10.42 4.70 2.19
N ASP A 42 -9.62 4.20 3.14
CA ASP A 42 -9.55 4.71 4.52
C ASP A 42 -9.16 6.19 4.58
N SER A 43 -8.34 6.67 3.65
CA SER A 43 -7.92 8.09 3.60
C SER A 43 -9.03 9.08 3.23
N ARG A 44 -10.24 8.61 2.91
CA ARG A 44 -11.46 9.44 2.80
C ARG A 44 -12.02 9.83 4.18
N SER A 45 -11.56 9.19 5.25
CA SER A 45 -12.04 9.45 6.60
C SER A 45 -11.81 10.91 7.02
N ALA A 46 -12.76 11.48 7.75
CA ALA A 46 -12.71 12.86 8.20
C ALA A 46 -11.46 13.20 9.04
N CYS A 47 -10.87 12.22 9.74
CA CYS A 47 -9.65 12.40 10.51
C CYS A 47 -8.44 12.84 9.66
N TYR A 48 -8.43 12.55 8.36
CA TYR A 48 -7.38 12.95 7.44
C TYR A 48 -7.54 14.37 6.91
N LYS A 49 -8.67 15.03 7.18
CA LYS A 49 -8.95 16.44 6.86
C LYS A 49 -8.71 16.76 5.37
N ILE A 50 -9.18 15.89 4.48
CA ILE A 50 -9.14 16.07 3.03
C ILE A 50 -10.54 16.43 2.57
N ASP A 51 -10.78 17.68 2.18
CA ASP A 51 -12.12 18.18 1.87
C ASP A 51 -12.70 17.49 0.62
N ASN A 52 -11.92 17.44 -0.47
CA ASN A 52 -12.25 16.70 -1.68
C ASN A 52 -11.16 15.69 -1.98
N PHE A 53 -11.44 14.40 -1.74
CA PHE A 53 -10.47 13.32 -1.94
C PHE A 53 -10.06 13.11 -3.40
N SER A 54 -10.87 13.60 -4.35
CA SER A 54 -10.56 13.59 -5.79
C SER A 54 -9.64 14.75 -6.20
N ASP A 55 -9.41 15.73 -5.32
CA ASP A 55 -8.35 16.71 -5.51
C ASP A 55 -7.00 16.13 -5.10
N ILE A 56 -5.99 16.34 -5.95
CA ILE A 56 -4.62 15.95 -5.68
C ILE A 56 -3.86 17.19 -5.22
N LEU A 57 -3.52 17.22 -3.93
CA LEU A 57 -2.71 18.28 -3.34
C LEU A 57 -1.25 17.85 -3.37
N ILE A 58 -0.45 18.54 -4.17
CA ILE A 58 0.98 18.31 -4.33
C ILE A 58 1.72 19.17 -3.30
N LYS A 59 2.57 18.55 -2.47
CA LYS A 59 3.49 19.29 -1.61
C LYS A 59 4.66 19.78 -2.45
N GLU A 60 4.59 20.99 -2.96
CA GLU A 60 5.56 21.49 -3.97
C GLU A 60 6.99 21.62 -3.42
N ASN A 61 7.12 21.84 -2.11
CA ASN A 61 8.40 21.86 -1.41
C ASN A 61 8.89 20.48 -0.94
N ALA A 62 8.28 19.38 -1.42
CA ALA A 62 8.56 18.03 -0.90
C ALA A 62 10.00 17.58 -1.08
N ILE A 63 10.59 17.78 -2.26
CA ILE A 63 11.93 17.30 -2.58
C ILE A 63 12.99 18.03 -1.75
N ASP A 64 12.85 19.35 -1.60
CA ASP A 64 13.76 20.16 -0.79
C ASP A 64 13.67 19.82 0.71
N LEU A 65 12.45 19.64 1.22
CA LEU A 65 12.24 19.17 2.59
C LEU A 65 12.82 17.79 2.81
N LEU A 66 12.58 16.85 1.89
CA LEU A 66 13.10 15.49 1.99
C LEU A 66 14.63 15.50 2.04
N ARG A 67 15.29 16.27 1.17
CA ARG A 67 16.75 16.43 1.18
C ARG A 67 17.26 16.87 2.55
N LYS A 68 16.66 17.92 3.12
CA LYS A 68 17.01 18.44 4.45
C LYS A 68 16.79 17.39 5.53
N GLU A 69 15.64 16.72 5.55
CA GLU A 69 15.28 15.71 6.54
C GLU A 69 16.20 14.47 6.48
N LEU A 70 16.52 13.99 5.28
CA LEU A 70 17.44 12.85 5.09
C LEU A 70 18.87 13.19 5.53
N SER A 71 19.35 14.40 5.23
CA SER A 71 20.69 14.84 5.67
C SER A 71 20.83 14.95 7.18
N ALA A 72 19.74 15.26 7.89
CA ALA A 72 19.74 15.42 9.34
C ALA A 72 19.63 14.08 10.09
N LYS A 73 19.17 13.02 9.43
CA LYS A 73 18.93 11.71 10.06
C LYS A 73 20.20 10.84 10.09
N ARG A 74 20.71 10.61 11.30
CA ARG A 74 21.88 9.73 11.55
C ARG A 74 21.55 8.25 11.41
N LYS A 75 20.41 7.79 11.93
CA LYS A 75 19.97 6.40 11.81
C LYS A 75 19.23 6.19 10.50
N LYS A 76 19.74 5.28 9.66
CA LYS A 76 19.08 4.85 8.42
C LYS A 76 18.02 3.81 8.79
N GLN A 77 16.75 4.16 8.61
CA GLN A 77 15.61 3.28 8.89
C GLN A 77 14.63 3.36 7.74
N THR A 78 13.79 2.33 7.60
CA THR A 78 12.92 2.15 6.44
C THR A 78 12.00 3.35 6.23
N ILE A 79 12.11 3.93 5.04
CA ILE A 79 11.17 4.93 4.53
C ILE A 79 10.07 4.18 3.80
N GLY A 80 8.85 4.34 4.28
CA GLY A 80 7.66 3.77 3.69
C GLY A 80 6.91 4.79 2.85
N THR A 81 6.26 4.34 1.79
CA THR A 81 5.32 5.16 1.04
C THR A 81 4.12 4.32 0.59
N GLY A 82 2.97 4.94 0.29
CA GLY A 82 1.74 4.20 -0.04
C GLY A 82 0.67 4.12 1.05
N ASN A 83 0.95 4.59 2.27
CA ASN A 83 0.05 4.39 3.42
C ASN A 83 -1.21 5.28 3.44
N MET A 84 -1.16 6.46 2.80
CA MET A 84 -2.28 7.43 2.80
C MET A 84 -2.74 7.82 1.39
N ASN A 85 -1.90 7.55 0.41
CA ASN A 85 -2.11 7.75 -1.01
C ASN A 85 -1.13 6.83 -1.72
N ASP A 86 -1.43 6.51 -2.97
CA ASP A 86 -0.46 5.82 -3.80
C ASP A 86 0.58 6.83 -4.29
N SER A 87 1.86 6.51 -4.14
CA SER A 87 2.91 7.40 -4.64
C SER A 87 3.15 7.24 -6.13
N TYR A 88 2.59 6.21 -6.76
CA TYR A 88 2.74 5.90 -8.18
C TYR A 88 1.42 6.12 -8.96
N MET A 89 0.66 7.14 -8.58
CA MET A 89 -0.54 7.59 -9.29
C MET A 89 -0.23 8.04 -10.74
N PRO A 90 -1.22 8.11 -11.64
CA PRO A 90 -1.04 8.60 -13.01
C PRO A 90 -0.29 9.94 -13.13
N ILE A 91 -0.50 10.88 -12.21
CA ILE A 91 0.18 12.19 -12.21
C ILE A 91 1.72 12.09 -12.10
N GLU A 92 2.27 10.98 -11.61
CA GLU A 92 3.72 10.75 -11.56
C GLU A 92 4.37 10.56 -12.93
N GLU A 93 3.59 10.23 -13.96
CA GLU A 93 4.10 10.17 -15.32
C GLU A 93 4.62 11.54 -15.77
N GLU A 94 3.93 12.61 -15.40
CA GLU A 94 4.31 13.99 -15.68
C GLU A 94 5.28 14.56 -14.63
N LEU A 95 4.99 14.37 -13.34
CA LEU A 95 5.70 15.09 -12.27
C LEU A 95 7.02 14.45 -11.85
N GLY A 96 7.11 13.12 -11.85
CA GLY A 96 8.29 12.37 -11.41
C GLY A 96 8.80 12.72 -10.00
N LEU A 97 7.95 13.22 -9.10
CA LEU A 97 8.37 13.63 -7.75
C LEU A 97 8.75 12.42 -6.90
N THR A 98 8.04 11.30 -7.06
CA THR A 98 8.37 10.05 -6.36
C THR A 98 9.73 9.54 -6.84
N ARG A 99 10.00 9.60 -8.15
CA ARG A 99 11.32 9.25 -8.70
C ARG A 99 12.43 10.11 -8.10
N GLN A 100 12.26 11.43 -8.08
CA GLN A 100 13.22 12.36 -7.46
C GLN A 100 13.43 12.06 -5.97
N ALA A 101 12.36 11.68 -5.26
CA ALA A 101 12.47 11.26 -3.86
C ALA A 101 13.28 9.95 -3.73
N MET A 102 13.07 8.97 -4.61
CA MET A 102 13.87 7.74 -4.64
C MET A 102 15.36 8.03 -4.90
N GLU A 103 15.68 9.02 -5.73
CA GLU A 103 17.07 9.47 -5.97
C GLU A 103 17.74 10.04 -4.73
N LEU A 104 17.00 10.79 -3.93
CA LEU A 104 17.49 11.25 -2.63
C LEU A 104 17.64 10.08 -1.65
N ILE A 105 16.66 9.19 -1.57
CA ILE A 105 16.70 7.99 -0.72
C ILE A 105 17.94 7.14 -1.03
N TYR A 106 18.20 6.90 -2.32
CA TYR A 106 19.40 6.22 -2.79
C TYR A 106 20.67 6.98 -2.39
N ARG A 107 20.76 8.28 -2.70
CA ARG A 107 21.94 9.11 -2.39
C ARG A 107 22.29 9.08 -0.89
N TYR A 108 21.29 9.13 -0.02
CA TYR A 108 21.49 9.11 1.43
C TYR A 108 21.48 7.70 2.05
N GLN A 109 21.44 6.65 1.21
CA GLN A 109 21.51 5.23 1.57
C GLN A 109 20.42 4.82 2.58
N PHE A 110 19.20 5.28 2.37
CA PHE A 110 18.06 4.85 3.18
C PHE A 110 17.40 3.60 2.59
N PRO A 111 17.02 2.63 3.43
CA PRO A 111 16.16 1.53 3.02
C PRO A 111 14.74 2.03 2.70
N VAL A 112 14.07 1.38 1.74
CA VAL A 112 12.73 1.79 1.28
C VAL A 112 11.74 0.63 1.24
N HIS A 113 10.47 0.91 1.55
CA HIS A 113 9.35 0.03 1.32
C HIS A 113 8.22 0.80 0.61
N ILE A 114 7.90 0.41 -0.62
CA ILE A 114 6.79 0.96 -1.39
C ILE A 114 5.58 0.05 -1.26
N ILE A 115 4.45 0.60 -0.84
CA ILE A 115 3.14 -0.04 -0.92
C ILE A 115 2.39 0.63 -2.07
N THR A 116 1.89 -0.13 -3.04
CA THR A 116 1.23 0.45 -4.22
C THR A 116 0.18 -0.48 -4.82
N LYS A 117 -0.77 0.09 -5.56
CA LYS A 117 -1.66 -0.58 -6.51
C LYS A 117 -1.23 -0.34 -7.95
N SER A 118 -0.15 0.41 -8.17
CA SER A 118 0.23 0.87 -9.49
C SER A 118 1.32 0.01 -10.12
N ASN A 119 1.19 -0.26 -11.40
CA ASN A 119 2.22 -0.90 -12.21
C ASN A 119 3.34 0.08 -12.65
N THR A 120 3.13 1.40 -12.52
CA THR A 120 4.12 2.42 -12.95
C THR A 120 5.39 2.41 -12.10
N VAL A 121 5.37 1.76 -10.92
CA VAL A 121 6.57 1.49 -10.10
C VAL A 121 7.68 0.77 -10.88
N VAL A 122 7.34 0.01 -11.93
CA VAL A 122 8.31 -0.66 -12.80
C VAL A 122 9.23 0.33 -13.52
N ARG A 123 8.77 1.55 -13.79
CA ARG A 123 9.60 2.63 -14.37
C ARG A 123 10.85 2.90 -13.53
N ASP A 124 10.72 2.75 -12.22
CA ASP A 124 11.78 3.06 -11.26
C ASP A 124 12.61 1.82 -10.89
N LEU A 125 12.56 0.75 -11.70
CA LEU A 125 13.29 -0.48 -11.44
C LEU A 125 14.81 -0.28 -11.31
N ASP A 126 15.41 0.55 -12.16
CA ASP A 126 16.85 0.84 -12.14
C ASP A 126 17.31 1.43 -10.79
N ILE A 127 16.52 2.34 -10.22
CA ILE A 127 16.84 2.92 -8.92
C ILE A 127 16.48 2.00 -7.76
N LEU A 128 15.38 1.25 -7.87
CA LEU A 128 15.03 0.23 -6.89
C LEU A 128 16.11 -0.83 -6.77
N ARG A 129 16.73 -1.25 -7.88
CA ARG A 129 17.90 -2.14 -7.88
C ARG A 129 19.13 -1.52 -7.22
N SER A 130 19.27 -0.20 -7.31
CA SER A 130 20.36 0.51 -6.67
C SER A 130 20.15 0.63 -5.16
N ILE A 131 18.91 0.88 -4.72
CA ILE A 131 18.52 0.96 -3.31
C ILE A 131 18.48 -0.42 -2.65
N SER A 132 18.16 -1.49 -3.41
CA SER A 132 18.08 -2.85 -2.88
C SER A 132 19.40 -3.38 -2.33
N LYS A 133 20.54 -2.77 -2.69
CA LYS A 133 21.85 -3.00 -2.06
C LYS A 133 21.87 -2.66 -0.57
N VAL A 134 21.02 -1.72 -0.14
CA VAL A 134 20.73 -1.46 1.27
C VAL A 134 19.52 -2.29 1.68
N TYR A 135 18.35 -1.97 1.11
CA TYR A 135 17.09 -2.73 1.20
C TYR A 135 16.01 -2.00 0.41
N ALA A 136 15.32 -2.72 -0.47
CA ALA A 136 14.15 -2.22 -1.18
C ALA A 136 13.06 -3.29 -1.21
N ALA A 137 11.89 -2.96 -0.70
CA ALA A 137 10.69 -3.79 -0.75
C ALA A 137 9.58 -3.11 -1.56
N VAL A 138 8.85 -3.89 -2.35
CA VAL A 138 7.64 -3.41 -3.04
C VAL A 138 6.47 -4.36 -2.77
N SER A 139 5.47 -3.88 -2.04
CA SER A 139 4.23 -4.59 -1.77
C SER A 139 3.13 -4.11 -2.72
N PHE A 140 2.52 -5.05 -3.45
CA PHE A 140 1.35 -4.74 -4.28
C PHE A 140 0.07 -5.04 -3.52
N THR A 141 -0.81 -4.06 -3.39
CA THR A 141 -2.16 -4.31 -2.88
C THR A 141 -3.02 -4.87 -4.01
N ILE A 142 -3.52 -6.10 -3.84
CA ILE A 142 -4.42 -6.76 -4.79
C ILE A 142 -5.53 -7.42 -3.98
N THR A 143 -6.75 -6.91 -4.15
CA THR A 143 -7.93 -7.30 -3.35
C THR A 143 -8.78 -8.37 -4.05
N THR A 144 -8.66 -8.49 -5.38
CA THR A 144 -9.33 -9.50 -6.19
C THR A 144 -8.50 -9.90 -7.39
N ASN A 145 -8.68 -11.13 -7.87
CA ASN A 145 -8.11 -11.62 -9.13
C ASN A 145 -9.01 -11.32 -10.35
N ASP A 146 -10.20 -10.73 -10.12
CA ASP A 146 -11.16 -10.33 -11.16
C ASP A 146 -10.98 -8.86 -11.56
N ASP A 147 -10.52 -8.64 -12.79
CA ASP A 147 -10.30 -7.30 -13.35
C ASP A 147 -11.60 -6.50 -13.52
N GLU A 148 -12.75 -7.15 -13.79
CA GLU A 148 -14.03 -6.45 -13.92
C GLU A 148 -14.57 -5.99 -12.57
N LEU A 149 -14.45 -6.84 -11.53
CA LEU A 149 -14.75 -6.44 -10.17
C LEU A 149 -13.83 -5.28 -9.75
N ALA A 150 -12.54 -5.35 -10.06
CA ALA A 150 -11.58 -4.30 -9.72
C ALA A 150 -11.92 -2.95 -10.36
N LYS A 151 -12.41 -2.89 -11.60
CA LYS A 151 -12.89 -1.64 -12.23
C LYS A 151 -14.03 -1.00 -11.43
N THR A 152 -14.81 -1.79 -10.70
CA THR A 152 -15.91 -1.30 -9.87
C THR A 152 -15.40 -0.78 -8.53
N ILE A 153 -14.57 -1.55 -7.83
CA ILE A 153 -14.14 -1.22 -6.45
C ILE A 153 -12.92 -0.28 -6.40
N GLU A 154 -12.10 -0.25 -7.45
CA GLU A 154 -10.83 0.47 -7.56
C GLU A 154 -10.69 1.16 -8.93
N PRO A 155 -11.64 2.01 -9.34
CA PRO A 155 -11.84 2.45 -10.74
C PRO A 155 -10.68 3.22 -11.35
N GLY A 156 -9.84 3.88 -10.56
CA GLY A 156 -8.68 4.64 -11.04
C GLY A 156 -7.34 3.92 -10.85
N ALA A 157 -7.33 2.72 -10.28
CA ALA A 157 -6.10 1.94 -10.09
C ALA A 157 -5.88 1.00 -11.29
N PRO A 158 -4.63 0.66 -11.64
CA PRO A 158 -4.34 -0.38 -12.61
C PRO A 158 -5.01 -1.71 -12.26
N LEU A 159 -5.33 -2.52 -13.27
CA LEU A 159 -6.02 -3.79 -13.08
C LEU A 159 -5.16 -4.79 -12.26
N PRO A 160 -5.77 -5.69 -11.47
CA PRO A 160 -5.06 -6.78 -10.79
C PRO A 160 -4.05 -7.51 -11.69
N SER A 161 -4.43 -7.85 -12.92
CA SER A 161 -3.53 -8.47 -13.92
C SER A 161 -2.25 -7.64 -14.17
N GLN A 162 -2.39 -6.32 -14.30
CA GLN A 162 -1.26 -5.40 -14.51
C GLN A 162 -0.37 -5.28 -13.26
N ARG A 163 -0.97 -5.39 -12.06
CA ARG A 163 -0.22 -5.38 -10.79
C ARG A 163 0.59 -6.67 -10.62
N PHE A 164 0.02 -7.82 -10.97
CA PHE A 164 0.74 -9.09 -10.97
C PHE A 164 1.89 -9.09 -11.98
N GLU A 165 1.70 -8.53 -13.18
CA GLU A 165 2.78 -8.41 -14.16
C GLU A 165 3.89 -7.47 -13.66
N ALA A 166 3.55 -6.35 -13.03
CA ALA A 166 4.53 -5.48 -12.39
C ALA A 166 5.31 -6.21 -11.28
N MET A 167 4.62 -6.98 -10.44
CA MET A 167 5.25 -7.81 -9.41
C MET A 167 6.21 -8.83 -10.01
N LYS A 168 5.83 -9.47 -11.12
CA LYS A 168 6.66 -10.43 -11.86
C LYS A 168 7.95 -9.79 -12.35
N ILE A 169 7.85 -8.62 -12.99
CA ILE A 169 9.00 -7.88 -13.52
C ILE A 169 9.98 -7.51 -12.39
N LEU A 170 9.45 -6.93 -11.30
CA LEU A 170 10.28 -6.54 -10.16
C LEU A 170 10.91 -7.75 -9.45
N SER A 171 10.15 -8.84 -9.28
CA SER A 171 10.65 -10.07 -8.67
C SER A 171 11.76 -10.72 -9.50
N ALA A 172 11.57 -10.81 -10.82
CA ALA A 172 12.59 -11.33 -11.75
C ALA A 172 13.88 -10.48 -11.74
N ALA A 173 13.77 -9.19 -11.44
CA ALA A 173 14.92 -8.30 -11.28
C ALA A 173 15.56 -8.36 -9.87
N GLY A 174 15.09 -9.24 -8.99
CA GLY A 174 15.64 -9.47 -7.65
C GLY A 174 15.15 -8.49 -6.58
N ILE A 175 14.12 -7.70 -6.83
CA ILE A 175 13.51 -6.82 -5.82
C ILE A 175 12.66 -7.65 -4.86
N TYR A 176 12.69 -7.32 -3.56
CA TYR A 176 11.90 -8.03 -2.55
C TYR A 176 10.42 -7.64 -2.66
N THR A 177 9.64 -8.45 -3.36
CA THR A 177 8.22 -8.17 -3.63
C THR A 177 7.28 -9.09 -2.86
N GLY A 178 6.05 -8.61 -2.64
CA GLY A 178 4.98 -9.42 -2.08
C GLY A 178 3.61 -8.84 -2.33
N ILE A 179 2.59 -9.60 -1.95
CA ILE A 179 1.18 -9.22 -2.07
C ILE A 179 0.64 -8.75 -0.72
N ILE A 180 -0.18 -7.71 -0.74
CA ILE A 180 -1.05 -7.30 0.35
C ILE A 180 -2.49 -7.55 -0.08
N ILE A 181 -3.16 -8.47 0.63
CA ILE A 181 -4.58 -8.78 0.46
C ILE A 181 -5.33 -8.03 1.57
N SER A 182 -5.49 -6.72 1.37
CA SER A 182 -6.17 -5.85 2.33
C SER A 182 -6.70 -4.56 1.66
N PRO A 183 -7.93 -4.13 1.97
CA PRO A 183 -8.91 -4.85 2.79
C PRO A 183 -9.46 -6.08 2.07
N VAL A 184 -9.94 -7.05 2.85
CA VAL A 184 -10.88 -8.05 2.35
C VAL A 184 -12.27 -7.47 2.58
N LEU A 185 -13.03 -7.24 1.51
CA LEU A 185 -14.35 -6.61 1.56
C LEU A 185 -15.42 -7.67 1.81
N PRO A 186 -16.15 -7.63 2.94
CA PRO A 186 -17.24 -8.56 3.23
C PRO A 186 -18.24 -8.71 2.06
N TRP A 187 -18.53 -9.95 1.68
CA TRP A 187 -19.40 -10.36 0.57
C TRP A 187 -19.00 -9.87 -0.84
N ILE A 188 -17.83 -9.26 -1.00
CA ILE A 188 -17.34 -8.75 -2.29
C ILE A 188 -16.05 -9.47 -2.70
N THR A 189 -15.05 -9.49 -1.81
CA THR A 189 -13.74 -10.11 -2.09
C THR A 189 -13.35 -11.18 -1.07
N ASP A 190 -14.30 -11.62 -0.24
CA ASP A 190 -14.09 -12.50 0.91
C ASP A 190 -14.44 -13.97 0.64
N SER A 191 -14.50 -14.37 -0.62
CA SER A 191 -14.61 -15.78 -0.99
C SER A 191 -13.28 -16.50 -0.83
N ILE A 192 -13.34 -17.76 -0.39
CA ILE A 192 -12.16 -18.62 -0.24
C ILE A 192 -11.43 -18.82 -1.58
N GLU A 193 -12.18 -18.88 -2.67
CA GLU A 193 -11.64 -18.97 -4.03
C GLU A 193 -10.79 -17.75 -4.37
N ASN A 194 -11.29 -16.53 -4.18
CA ASN A 194 -10.53 -15.31 -4.44
C ASN A 194 -9.23 -15.25 -3.62
N ILE A 195 -9.30 -15.56 -2.31
CA ILE A 195 -8.10 -15.59 -1.45
C ILE A 195 -7.10 -16.64 -1.93
N THR A 196 -7.58 -17.81 -2.32
CA THR A 196 -6.74 -18.91 -2.83
C THR A 196 -6.03 -18.51 -4.11
N GLU A 197 -6.75 -17.96 -5.08
CA GLU A 197 -6.21 -17.51 -6.36
C GLU A 197 -5.18 -16.40 -6.19
N LEU A 198 -5.46 -15.39 -5.37
CA LEU A 198 -4.53 -14.29 -5.12
C LEU A 198 -3.18 -14.78 -4.59
N ILE A 199 -3.18 -15.70 -3.62
CA ILE A 199 -1.96 -16.24 -3.03
C ILE A 199 -1.20 -17.11 -4.04
N GLN A 200 -1.92 -17.96 -4.79
CA GLN A 200 -1.33 -18.82 -5.80
C GLN A 200 -0.71 -18.00 -6.95
N HIS A 201 -1.43 -17.01 -7.46
CA HIS A 201 -0.95 -16.13 -8.53
C HIS A 201 0.25 -15.30 -8.07
N ALA A 202 0.20 -14.72 -6.85
CA ALA A 202 1.34 -14.02 -6.26
C ALA A 202 2.59 -14.92 -6.19
N HIS A 203 2.43 -16.16 -5.74
CA HIS A 203 3.52 -17.14 -5.71
C HIS A 203 4.08 -17.43 -7.11
N GLN A 204 3.20 -17.65 -8.10
CA GLN A 204 3.60 -17.93 -9.48
C GLN A 204 4.41 -16.79 -10.11
N VAL A 205 4.10 -15.53 -9.80
CA VAL A 205 4.86 -14.36 -10.26
C VAL A 205 6.07 -14.02 -9.38
N GLY A 206 6.40 -14.89 -8.40
CA GLY A 206 7.63 -14.80 -7.63
C GLY A 206 7.54 -13.92 -6.37
N ALA A 207 6.35 -13.66 -5.83
CA ALA A 207 6.20 -13.02 -4.52
C ALA A 207 7.00 -13.77 -3.45
N LYS A 208 7.57 -13.03 -2.49
CA LYS A 208 8.30 -13.60 -1.34
C LYS A 208 7.46 -13.67 -0.08
N TYR A 209 6.40 -12.88 -0.01
CA TYR A 209 5.46 -12.85 1.10
C TYR A 209 4.05 -12.53 0.62
N ALA A 210 3.07 -12.97 1.40
CA ALA A 210 1.70 -12.49 1.35
C ALA A 210 1.37 -11.94 2.74
N LEU A 211 0.78 -10.75 2.80
CA LEU A 211 0.22 -10.18 4.01
C LEU A 211 -1.29 -10.07 3.80
N MET A 212 -2.07 -10.51 4.78
CA MET A 212 -3.52 -10.44 4.70
C MET A 212 -4.09 -10.01 6.05
N TRP A 213 -5.07 -9.11 5.99
CA TRP A 213 -5.95 -8.81 7.11
C TRP A 213 -7.39 -8.90 6.57
N PRO A 214 -8.22 -9.86 7.04
CA PRO A 214 -9.58 -10.05 6.55
C PRO A 214 -10.55 -9.01 7.13
N ARG A 215 -10.17 -7.74 7.02
CA ARG A 215 -10.78 -6.59 7.68
C ARG A 215 -10.92 -5.43 6.71
N LEU A 216 -12.09 -4.81 6.73
CA LEU A 216 -12.31 -3.47 6.21
C LEU A 216 -12.42 -2.49 7.37
N THR A 217 -11.65 -1.40 7.34
CA THR A 217 -11.85 -0.29 8.28
C THR A 217 -12.94 0.64 7.75
N GLN A 218 -13.80 1.13 8.63
CA GLN A 218 -14.87 2.08 8.33
C GLN A 218 -14.90 3.18 9.38
N ARG A 219 -14.43 4.38 9.04
CA ARG A 219 -14.55 5.57 9.89
C ARG A 219 -15.56 6.55 9.32
N HIS A 220 -15.93 7.53 10.14
CA HIS A 220 -16.73 8.68 9.70
C HIS A 220 -16.10 9.38 8.48
N GLY A 221 -16.93 9.71 7.50
CA GLY A 221 -16.58 10.25 6.18
C GLY A 221 -16.34 9.16 5.14
N GLN A 222 -15.55 8.14 5.48
CA GLN A 222 -15.30 7.00 4.59
C GLN A 222 -16.52 6.09 4.48
N ARG A 223 -17.21 5.82 5.60
CA ARG A 223 -18.33 4.87 5.66
C ARG A 223 -19.49 5.31 4.79
N GLU A 224 -19.88 6.56 4.93
CA GLU A 224 -20.99 7.15 4.19
C GLU A 224 -20.70 7.12 2.68
N TRP A 225 -19.46 7.43 2.30
CA TRP A 225 -19.00 7.29 0.92
C TRP A 225 -19.04 5.84 0.43
N PHE A 226 -18.54 4.89 1.22
CA PHE A 226 -18.52 3.49 0.84
C PHE A 226 -19.95 2.95 0.64
N TYR A 227 -20.88 3.29 1.54
CA TYR A 227 -22.28 2.90 1.45
C TYR A 227 -22.99 3.50 0.23
N ASP A 228 -22.71 4.77 -0.14
CA ASP A 228 -23.19 5.35 -1.41
C ASP A 228 -22.69 4.55 -2.63
N LYS A 229 -21.46 4.04 -2.59
CA LYS A 229 -20.93 3.19 -3.66
C LYS A 229 -21.51 1.77 -3.63
N LEU A 230 -21.84 1.23 -2.46
CA LEU A 230 -22.57 -0.02 -2.36
C LEU A 230 -23.96 0.09 -3.00
N ASP A 231 -24.72 1.15 -2.71
CA ASP A 231 -26.03 1.38 -3.36
C ASP A 231 -25.93 1.43 -4.88
N LYS A 232 -24.88 2.08 -5.38
CA LYS A 232 -24.67 2.27 -6.81
C LYS A 232 -24.27 0.98 -7.55
N TYR A 233 -23.46 0.13 -6.93
CA TYR A 233 -22.78 -0.98 -7.63
C TYR A 233 -23.17 -2.38 -7.13
N PHE A 234 -23.68 -2.50 -5.90
CA PHE A 234 -23.98 -3.76 -5.23
C PHE A 234 -25.35 -3.68 -4.56
N HIS A 235 -26.43 -3.80 -5.36
CA HIS A 235 -27.81 -3.64 -4.89
C HIS A 235 -28.11 -4.50 -3.65
N GLY A 236 -28.67 -3.87 -2.60
CA GLY A 236 -29.04 -4.52 -1.34
C GLY A 236 -27.87 -4.81 -0.38
N LEU A 237 -26.63 -4.53 -0.79
CA LEU A 237 -25.46 -4.86 0.02
C LEU A 237 -25.22 -3.83 1.13
N LYS A 238 -25.59 -2.57 0.93
CA LYS A 238 -25.49 -1.53 1.95
C LYS A 238 -26.27 -1.89 3.21
N GLU A 239 -27.52 -2.31 3.05
CA GLU A 239 -28.40 -2.70 4.16
C GLU A 239 -27.75 -3.84 4.96
N LYS A 240 -27.23 -4.84 4.26
CA LYS A 240 -26.52 -5.96 4.87
C LYS A 240 -25.28 -5.52 5.66
N TYR A 241 -24.51 -4.54 5.16
CA TYR A 241 -23.39 -3.96 5.90
C TYR A 241 -23.85 -3.21 7.15
N ILE A 242 -24.92 -2.42 7.04
CA ILE A 242 -25.50 -1.68 8.17
C ILE A 242 -25.99 -2.64 9.25
N ASP A 243 -26.75 -3.66 8.88
CA ASP A 243 -27.31 -4.65 9.81
C ASP A 243 -26.20 -5.43 10.53
N ARG A 244 -25.12 -5.77 9.83
CA ARG A 244 -24.02 -6.55 10.38
C ARG A 244 -23.06 -5.73 11.24
N PHE A 245 -22.65 -4.55 10.77
CA PHE A 245 -21.53 -3.80 11.34
C PHE A 245 -21.96 -2.51 12.05
N GLY A 246 -23.14 -1.98 11.76
CA GLY A 246 -23.61 -0.70 12.25
C GLY A 246 -22.56 0.40 12.03
N ASN A 247 -22.12 1.01 13.14
CA ASN A 247 -21.11 2.07 13.16
C ASN A 247 -19.73 1.61 13.65
N THR A 248 -19.47 0.30 13.66
CA THR A 248 -18.19 -0.27 14.10
C THR A 248 -17.04 0.20 13.20
N TYR A 249 -15.85 0.34 13.78
CA TYR A 249 -14.65 0.73 13.04
C TYR A 249 -14.08 -0.44 12.22
N GLU A 250 -14.05 -1.64 12.80
CA GLU A 250 -13.51 -2.84 12.17
C GLU A 250 -14.65 -3.71 11.66
N CYS A 251 -14.74 -3.85 10.34
CA CYS A 251 -15.71 -4.68 9.64
C CYS A 251 -14.97 -5.93 9.12
N ASP A 252 -14.81 -6.92 9.99
CA ASP A 252 -14.20 -8.19 9.63
C ASP A 252 -15.14 -9.01 8.73
N SER A 253 -14.58 -9.75 7.77
CA SER A 253 -15.40 -10.68 6.97
C SER A 253 -16.15 -11.66 7.89
N PRO A 254 -17.43 -11.96 7.63
CA PRO A 254 -18.14 -13.04 8.30
C PRO A 254 -17.43 -14.40 8.18
N ASN A 255 -16.60 -14.59 7.16
CA ASN A 255 -15.83 -15.80 6.91
C ASN A 255 -14.37 -15.68 7.39
N ALA A 256 -14.04 -14.69 8.24
CA ALA A 256 -12.65 -14.39 8.60
C ALA A 256 -11.88 -15.59 9.18
N GLU A 257 -12.52 -16.46 9.96
CA GLU A 257 -11.87 -17.67 10.50
C GLU A 257 -11.45 -18.63 9.37
N GLU A 258 -12.39 -18.96 8.47
CA GLU A 258 -12.14 -19.84 7.33
C GLU A 258 -11.10 -19.25 6.36
N ILE A 259 -11.20 -17.94 6.09
CA ILE A 259 -10.25 -17.19 5.28
C ILE A 259 -8.84 -17.26 5.89
N ASN A 260 -8.71 -17.00 7.19
CA ASN A 260 -7.41 -17.07 7.87
C ASN A 260 -6.83 -18.48 7.83
N ASN A 261 -7.63 -19.50 8.13
CA ASN A 261 -7.22 -20.89 8.07
C ASN A 261 -6.72 -21.26 6.67
N THR A 262 -7.48 -20.90 5.63
CA THR A 262 -7.09 -21.16 4.24
C THR A 262 -5.83 -20.40 3.85
N TYR A 263 -5.73 -19.12 4.18
CA TYR A 263 -4.55 -18.29 3.93
C TYR A 263 -3.28 -18.91 4.54
N TYR A 264 -3.31 -19.28 5.83
CA TYR A 264 -2.15 -19.88 6.48
C TYR A 264 -1.79 -21.25 5.91
N GLN A 265 -2.79 -22.07 5.55
CA GLN A 265 -2.57 -23.38 4.93
C GLN A 265 -1.91 -23.25 3.56
N ILE A 266 -2.40 -22.37 2.69
CA ILE A 266 -1.85 -22.16 1.35
C ILE A 266 -0.46 -21.56 1.42
N CYS A 267 -0.26 -20.51 2.23
CA CYS A 267 1.06 -19.89 2.41
C CYS A 267 2.09 -20.91 2.91
N ARG A 268 1.71 -21.79 3.86
CA ARG A 268 2.57 -22.89 4.32
C ARG A 268 2.90 -23.88 3.20
N LYS A 269 1.90 -24.31 2.42
CA LYS A 269 2.07 -25.24 1.29
C LYS A 269 3.01 -24.68 0.23
N LEU A 270 2.90 -23.38 -0.09
CA LEU A 270 3.70 -22.70 -1.10
C LEU A 270 5.03 -22.13 -0.56
N ARG A 271 5.30 -22.28 0.74
CA ARG A 271 6.45 -21.66 1.44
C ARG A 271 6.52 -20.14 1.25
N LEU A 272 5.35 -19.50 1.16
CA LEU A 272 5.22 -18.05 1.06
C LEU A 272 5.19 -17.47 2.48
N ALA A 273 6.03 -16.48 2.77
CA ALA A 273 6.10 -15.90 4.10
C ALA A 273 4.82 -15.11 4.42
N THR A 274 4.32 -15.23 5.65
CA THR A 274 3.15 -14.46 6.15
C THR A 274 3.56 -13.21 6.93
N GLN A 275 4.86 -12.92 6.95
CA GLN A 275 5.50 -11.75 7.52
C GLN A 275 6.65 -11.35 6.60
N MET A 276 7.02 -10.07 6.60
CA MET A 276 8.15 -9.59 5.82
C MET A 276 9.46 -9.72 6.59
N ASN A 277 10.55 -9.95 5.86
CA ASN A 277 11.89 -9.73 6.36
C ASN A 277 12.17 -8.22 6.33
N PHE A 278 12.13 -7.57 7.49
CA PHE A 278 12.40 -6.14 7.61
C PHE A 278 13.90 -5.83 7.50
N TYR A 279 14.19 -4.60 7.06
CA TYR A 279 15.54 -4.05 7.15
C TYR A 279 16.02 -4.04 8.61
N LYS A 280 17.22 -4.60 8.84
CA LYS A 280 17.90 -4.55 10.12
C LYS A 280 19.05 -3.55 10.00
N PRO A 281 19.05 -2.44 10.76
CA PRO A 281 20.16 -1.51 10.76
C PRO A 281 21.45 -2.24 11.14
N ILE A 282 22.51 -2.03 10.38
CA ILE A 282 23.85 -2.46 10.80
C ILE A 282 24.25 -1.52 11.95
N ASP A 283 24.47 -2.07 13.15
CA ASP A 283 24.94 -1.29 14.28
C ASP A 283 26.40 -0.86 13.99
N PRO A 284 26.70 0.44 13.88
CA PRO A 284 28.06 0.91 13.66
C PRO A 284 29.03 0.49 14.78
N GLN A 285 28.53 0.16 15.98
CA GLN A 285 29.38 -0.22 17.12
C GLN A 285 29.92 -1.66 17.04
N ILE A 286 29.34 -2.53 16.21
CA ILE A 286 29.78 -3.92 16.08
C ILE A 286 30.85 -4.08 14.97
N SER A 287 31.09 -3.04 14.17
CA SER A 287 32.07 -3.03 13.07
C SER A 287 33.51 -2.71 13.51
N LEU A 288 33.77 -2.53 14.81
CA LEU A 288 35.08 -2.16 15.37
C LEU A 288 35.79 -3.31 16.08
N PHE A 289 35.34 -4.55 15.89
CA PHE A 289 36.02 -5.76 16.38
C PHE A 289 36.22 -6.77 15.25
#